data_AF-A0A6N6PTI7-F1
#
_entry.id   AF-A0A6N6PTI7-F1
#
_cell.length_a   1.000
_cell.length_b   1.000
_cell.length_c   1.000
_cell.angle_alpha   90.00
_cell.angle_beta   90.00
_cell.angle_gamma   90.00
#
_symmetry.space_group_name_H-M   'P 1'
#
loop_
_entity.id
_entity.type
_entity.pdbx_description
1 polymer ?
#
loop_
_entity_poly.entity_id
_entity_poly.type
_entity_poly.pdbx_seq_one_letter_code
_entity_poly.pdbx_strand_id
1 'polypeptide(L)' 'PEAFHDMLQTLETKWKQMGEEIYAGRAAIQPYKIKKETACDQCSYASICRIDNWTHQNYRTLKEDHA' A
#
# COMPACT_ATOMS: atom_id res chain seq x y z
N PRO A 1 8.45 -7.05 25.07
CA PRO A 1 9.09 -8.29 24.56
C PRO A 1 8.16 -9.10 23.66
N GLU A 2 6.93 -9.38 24.13
CA GLU A 2 5.89 -10.11 23.39
C GLU A 2 5.31 -9.30 22.21
N ALA A 3 4.84 -8.07 22.44
CA ALA A 3 4.29 -7.22 21.37
C ALA A 3 5.24 -6.98 20.19
N PHE A 4 6.56 -6.93 20.44
CA PHE A 4 7.55 -6.82 19.38
C PHE A 4 7.65 -8.11 18.57
N HIS A 5 7.56 -9.28 19.22
CA HIS A 5 7.53 -10.56 18.55
C HIS A 5 6.26 -10.71 17.68
N ASP A 6 5.10 -10.31 18.20
CA ASP A 6 3.84 -10.33 17.45
C ASP A 6 3.90 -9.42 16.21
N MET A 7 4.54 -8.25 16.33
CA MET A 7 4.80 -7.37 15.20
C MET A 7 5.67 -8.07 14.15
N LEU A 8 6.75 -8.75 14.55
CA LEU A 8 7.62 -9.50 13.63
C LEU A 8 6.86 -10.62 12.91
N GLN A 9 6.03 -11.37 13.62
CA GLN A 9 5.21 -12.44 13.03
C GLN A 9 4.17 -11.88 12.04
N THR A 10 3.59 -10.71 12.35
CA THR A 10 2.68 -10.00 11.46
C THR A 10 3.40 -9.57 10.17
N LEU A 11 4.61 -9.03 10.28
CA LEU A 11 5.43 -8.65 9.12
C LEU A 11 5.76 -9.86 8.25
N GLU A 12 6.18 -10.97 8.85
CA GLU A 12 6.49 -12.20 8.10
C GLU A 12 5.27 -12.69 7.28
N THR A 13 4.09 -12.68 7.91
CA THR A 13 2.83 -13.06 7.25
C THR A 13 2.53 -12.12 6.07
N LYS A 14 2.70 -10.80 6.26
CA LYS A 14 2.45 -9.81 5.20
C LYS A 14 3.41 -9.94 4.03
N TRP A 15 4.69 -10.24 4.29
CA TRP A 15 5.67 -10.43 3.23
C TRP A 15 5.40 -11.68 2.40
N LYS A 16 5.03 -12.80 3.05
CA LYS A 16 4.62 -14.03 2.35
C LYS A 16 3.43 -13.77 1.43
N GLN A 17 2.38 -13.12 1.96
CA GLN A 17 1.20 -12.76 1.18
C GLN A 17 1.56 -11.86 -0.02
N MET A 18 2.38 -10.83 0.18
CA MET A 18 2.81 -9.95 -0.90
C MET A 18 3.58 -10.71 -1.98
N GLY A 19 4.47 -11.63 -1.59
CA GLY A 19 5.20 -12.48 -2.52
C GLY A 19 4.26 -13.34 -3.37
N GLU A 20 3.31 -14.02 -2.74
CA GLU A 20 2.30 -14.83 -3.42
C GLU A 20 1.48 -14.01 -4.43
N GLU A 21 1.06 -12.79 -4.06
CA GLU A 21 0.33 -11.90 -4.96
C GLU A 21 1.17 -11.48 -6.18
N ILE A 22 2.46 -11.22 -6.00
CA ILE A 22 3.40 -10.92 -7.09
C ILE A 22 3.54 -12.13 -8.02
N TYR A 23 3.76 -13.33 -7.49
CA TYR A 23 3.86 -14.56 -8.28
C TYR A 23 2.57 -14.89 -9.04
N ALA A 24 1.41 -14.53 -8.49
CA ALA A 24 0.12 -14.64 -9.16
C ALA A 24 -0.11 -13.58 -10.25
N GLY A 25 0.83 -12.66 -10.48
CA GLY A 25 0.73 -11.61 -11.50
C GLY A 25 -0.18 -10.44 -11.10
N ARG A 26 -0.41 -10.23 -9.80
CA ARG A 26 -1.22 -9.08 -9.35
C ARG A 26 -0.47 -7.77 -9.59
N ALA A 27 -0.94 -7.00 -10.58
CA ALA A 27 -0.42 -5.67 -10.92
C ALA A 27 -1.52 -4.58 -10.83
N ALA A 28 -2.47 -4.75 -9.91
CA ALA A 28 -3.58 -3.82 -9.76
C ALA A 28 -3.09 -2.44 -9.28
N ILE A 29 -3.58 -1.38 -9.94
CA ILE A 29 -3.24 -0.01 -9.60
C ILE A 29 -4.15 0.45 -8.44
N GLN A 30 -3.63 0.36 -7.21
CA GLN A 30 -4.40 0.62 -5.97
C GLN A 30 -3.61 1.51 -4.98
N PRO A 31 -3.41 2.80 -5.28
CA PRO A 31 -2.66 3.71 -4.42
C PRO A 31 -3.34 3.88 -3.06
N TYR A 32 -2.56 4.00 -1.99
CA TYR A 32 -3.11 4.33 -0.67
C TYR A 32 -3.31 5.84 -0.52
N LYS A 33 -4.16 6.21 0.43
CA LYS A 33 -4.31 7.57 0.94
C LYS A 33 -4.29 7.57 2.46
N ILE A 34 -3.45 8.42 3.05
CA ILE A 34 -3.37 8.69 4.49
C ILE A 34 -3.63 10.18 4.66
N LYS A 35 -4.71 10.55 5.36
CA LYS A 35 -5.17 11.95 5.45
C LYS A 35 -5.28 12.60 4.07
N LYS A 36 -4.40 13.55 3.75
CA LYS A 36 -4.33 14.26 2.46
C LYS A 36 -3.23 13.73 1.55
N GLU A 37 -2.33 12.92 2.08
CA GLU A 37 -1.18 12.36 1.35
C GLU A 37 -1.60 11.07 0.63
N THR A 38 -1.09 10.89 -0.57
CA THR A 38 -1.31 9.71 -1.39
C THR A 38 0.02 9.07 -1.76
N ALA A 39 0.00 7.76 -2.04
CA ALA A 39 1.17 7.09 -2.61
C ALA A 39 1.67 7.75 -3.91
N CYS A 40 0.78 8.43 -4.63
CA CYS A 40 1.09 9.11 -5.89
C CYS A 40 2.03 10.31 -5.69
N ASP A 41 2.01 10.96 -4.53
CA ASP A 41 2.79 12.18 -4.25
C ASP A 41 4.31 11.93 -4.32
N GLN A 42 4.74 10.68 -4.15
CA GLN A 42 6.14 10.25 -4.17
C GLN A 42 6.45 9.24 -5.30
N CYS A 43 5.51 9.01 -6.23
CA CYS A 43 5.65 7.96 -7.25
C CYS A 43 6.28 8.50 -8.55
N SER A 44 7.47 8.01 -8.89
CA SER A 44 8.16 8.34 -10.16
C SER A 44 7.47 7.78 -11.41
N TYR A 45 6.49 6.89 -11.25
CA TYR A 45 5.79 6.19 -12.35
C TYR A 45 4.38 6.74 -12.63
N ALA A 46 4.06 7.93 -12.14
CA ALA A 46 2.75 8.56 -12.33
C ALA A 46 2.34 8.66 -13.81
N SER A 47 3.30 8.96 -14.69
CA SER A 47 3.07 9.04 -16.15
C SER A 47 2.76 7.70 -16.82
N ILE A 48 3.07 6.57 -16.16
CA ILE A 48 2.89 5.22 -16.71
C ILE A 48 1.53 4.64 -16.29
N CYS A 49 1.16 4.82 -15.01
CA CYS A 49 -0.02 4.16 -14.44
C CYS A 49 -1.37 4.70 -14.97
N ARG A 50 -1.38 5.89 -15.60
CA ARG A 50 -2.57 6.58 -16.12
C ARG A 50 -3.65 6.89 -15.08
N ILE A 51 -3.32 6.89 -13.79
CA ILE A 51 -4.17 7.49 -12.76
C ILE A 51 -4.15 9.00 -12.95
N ASP A 52 -5.32 9.59 -13.07
CA ASP A 52 -5.49 11.03 -12.94
C ASP A 52 -5.86 11.36 -11.49
N ASN A 53 -5.00 12.11 -10.80
CA ASN A 53 -5.11 12.35 -9.36
C ASN A 53 -6.33 13.22 -8.98
N TRP A 54 -6.95 13.92 -9.95
CA TRP A 54 -8.13 14.75 -9.73
C TRP A 54 -9.44 13.97 -9.86
N THR A 55 -9.46 12.96 -10.71
CA THR A 55 -10.65 12.14 -11.01
C THR A 55 -10.61 10.76 -10.37
N HIS A 56 -9.45 10.31 -9.87
CA HIS A 56 -9.34 9.03 -9.20
C HIS A 56 -10.03 9.06 -7.83
N GLN A 57 -11.18 8.39 -7.73
CA GLN A 57 -11.95 8.34 -6.49
C GLN A 57 -11.58 7.14 -5.59
N ASN A 58 -10.91 6.12 -6.16
CA ASN A 58 -10.76 4.80 -5.54
C ASN A 58 -9.41 4.59 -4.85
N TYR A 59 -9.03 5.49 -3.95
CA TYR A 59 -7.86 5.29 -3.09
C TYR A 59 -8.14 4.27 -1.98
N ARG A 60 -7.14 3.45 -1.66
CA ARG A 60 -7.17 2.62 -0.45
C ARG A 60 -6.88 3.51 0.77
N THR A 61 -7.95 3.97 1.42
CA THR A 61 -7.84 4.83 2.60
C THR A 61 -7.31 4.03 3.78
N LEU A 62 -6.18 4.46 4.34
CA LEU A 62 -5.58 3.87 5.53
C LEU A 62 -5.89 4.76 6.74
N LYS A 63 -6.18 4.11 7.86
CA LYS A 63 -6.29 4.79 9.15
C LYS A 63 -4.89 5.16 9.61
N GLU A 64 -4.83 6.27 10.33
CA GLU A 64 -3.62 6.70 11.00
C GLU A 64 -3.52 5.93 12.31
N ASP A 65 -3.07 4.67 12.22
CA ASP A 65 -2.84 3.86 13.40
C ASP A 65 -1.44 4.18 13.95
N HIS A 66 -1.41 5.21 14.79
CA HIS A 66 -0.39 5.56 15.80
C HIS A 66 0.99 6.11 15.35
N ALA A 67 1.30 7.29 15.90
CA ALA A 67 2.64 7.74 16.27
C ALA A 67 3.16 6.93 17.48
#